data_AF-A0A8H5EKZ7-F1
#
_entry.id   AF-A0A8H5EKZ7-F1
#
_cell.length_a   1.000
_cell.length_b   1.000
_cell.length_c   1.000
_cell.angle_alpha   90.00
_cell.angle_beta   90.00
_cell.angle_gamma   90.00
#
_symmetry.space_group_name_H-M   'P 1'
#
loop_
_entity.id
_entity.type
_entity.pdbx_description
1 polymer ?
#
loop_
_entity_poly.entity_id
_entity_poly.type
_entity_poly.pdbx_seq_one_letter_code
_entity_poly.pdbx_strand_id
1 'polypeptide(L)'
;MERPSDSWQGFDSLKPDSEKHKRIQLMFSSANFEYLETCAIESRRKHQPGLPPDVLCRTDLNHFTSGFNNVVLEIAFSDNVIWVARIPHQTLDNNDKTALLSEIATMRIIQQHTNIPIPRVFNFGMSADQPFGYPYMFMEHRGHSLPNGLATTIPSEHHPKVAKQLSNVFTELQNLTLSRIGRLWCEDQADQPVEVIAMDWHASPGPLETSFEYFYNQRQAENRESIDSHPDDPDWLTACWVLKSGFTHMAIEDRVRGPFPLCHLDLHFGDIPFDKEYNLTGIIDWSNAQAAPLEQLSVCPEFATSPGMSDEENQPMVDLMNLVVQSMREMEQDQERKPPLDNPDLDVVGQSNLTPLSTYMASKSAEITYRQYMSSPRGILFAGKMVAGLIYGKSVSWDQLKEVYGVMPLF
;
A
#
# COMPACT_ATOMS: atom_id res chain seq x y z
N MET A 1 11.93 -10.15 -26.05
CA MET A 1 11.44 -9.87 -24.69
C MET A 1 10.21 -8.99 -24.87
N GLU A 2 9.11 -9.29 -24.20
CA GLU A 2 7.89 -8.47 -24.26
C GLU A 2 8.19 -7.12 -23.61
N ARG A 3 7.88 -6.01 -24.28
CA ARG A 3 8.15 -4.68 -23.76
C ARG A 3 7.00 -4.27 -22.84
N PRO A 4 7.28 -3.59 -21.73
CA PRO A 4 6.24 -2.98 -20.88
C PRO A 4 5.19 -2.23 -21.70
N SER A 5 5.65 -1.43 -22.66
CA SER A 5 4.80 -0.54 -23.45
C SER A 5 3.91 -1.26 -24.47
N ASP A 6 4.11 -2.55 -24.74
CA ASP A 6 3.32 -3.30 -25.75
C ASP A 6 1.83 -3.35 -25.39
N SER A 7 1.49 -3.19 -24.10
CA SER A 7 0.12 -3.18 -23.58
C SER A 7 -0.42 -1.77 -23.25
N TRP A 8 0.40 -0.73 -23.40
CA TRP A 8 0.07 0.62 -22.95
C TRP A 8 -0.60 1.44 -24.04
N GLN A 9 -1.78 1.96 -23.72
CA GLN A 9 -2.66 2.64 -24.68
C GLN A 9 -2.39 4.15 -24.85
N GLY A 10 -1.49 4.72 -24.03
CA GLY A 10 -1.19 6.15 -24.10
C GLY A 10 -2.43 7.02 -23.90
N PHE A 11 -2.59 8.03 -24.75
CA PHE A 11 -3.72 8.97 -24.68
C PHE A 11 -5.09 8.31 -24.90
N ASP A 12 -5.16 7.17 -25.60
CA ASP A 12 -6.44 6.48 -25.85
C ASP A 12 -7.07 5.93 -24.56
N SER A 13 -6.25 5.72 -23.51
CA SER A 13 -6.74 5.34 -22.17
C SER A 13 -7.33 6.50 -21.37
N LEU A 14 -7.14 7.74 -21.82
CA LEU A 14 -7.53 8.95 -21.08
C LEU A 14 -8.81 9.54 -21.65
N LYS A 15 -9.69 10.00 -20.75
CA LYS A 15 -10.84 10.79 -21.16
C LYS A 15 -10.35 12.09 -21.83
N PRO A 16 -10.72 12.37 -23.10
CA PRO A 16 -10.34 13.62 -23.77
C PRO A 16 -10.77 14.85 -22.97
N ASP A 17 -9.93 15.88 -22.97
CA ASP A 17 -10.14 17.16 -22.27
C ASP A 17 -10.29 17.08 -20.74
N SER A 18 -10.05 15.90 -20.13
CA SER A 18 -9.92 15.80 -18.68
C SER A 18 -8.69 16.57 -18.19
N GLU A 19 -8.71 17.02 -16.92
CA GLU A 19 -7.56 17.71 -16.34
C GLU A 19 -6.29 16.86 -16.37
N LYS A 20 -6.40 15.55 -16.15
CA LYS A 20 -5.30 14.59 -16.29
C LYS A 20 -4.75 14.57 -17.73
N HIS A 21 -5.64 14.48 -18.73
CA HIS A 21 -5.23 14.53 -20.15
C HIS A 21 -4.47 15.82 -20.47
N LYS A 22 -5.00 16.99 -20.08
CA LYS A 22 -4.35 18.29 -20.33
C LYS A 22 -2.99 18.40 -19.65
N ARG A 23 -2.86 17.93 -18.41
CA ARG A 23 -1.59 17.96 -17.66
C ARG A 23 -0.52 17.10 -18.33
N ILE A 24 -0.86 15.88 -18.75
CA ILE A 24 0.06 14.99 -19.44
C ILE A 24 0.44 15.57 -20.82
N GLN A 25 -0.52 16.11 -21.55
CA GLN A 25 -0.26 16.77 -22.83
C GLN A 25 0.67 17.98 -22.68
N LEU A 26 0.46 18.81 -21.66
CA LEU A 26 1.33 19.94 -21.35
C LEU A 26 2.76 19.44 -21.06
N MET A 27 2.91 18.47 -20.16
CA MET A 27 4.20 17.85 -19.84
C MET A 27 4.91 17.36 -21.09
N PHE A 28 4.23 16.64 -21.98
CA PHE A 28 4.86 16.09 -23.18
C PHE A 28 5.31 17.19 -24.16
N SER A 29 4.66 18.36 -24.12
CA SER A 29 5.02 19.50 -24.97
C SER A 29 6.12 20.39 -24.39
N SER A 30 6.32 20.40 -23.07
CA SER A 30 7.26 21.31 -22.38
C SER A 30 8.47 20.63 -21.75
N ALA A 31 8.40 19.33 -21.46
CA ALA A 31 9.49 18.60 -20.81
C ALA A 31 10.67 18.37 -21.77
N ASN A 32 11.90 18.47 -21.25
CA ASN A 32 13.11 18.20 -22.03
C ASN A 32 13.49 16.71 -21.97
N PHE A 33 12.84 15.88 -22.78
CA PHE A 33 13.09 14.42 -22.80
C PHE A 33 14.51 14.03 -23.22
N GLU A 34 15.20 14.85 -24.03
CA GLU A 34 16.62 14.61 -24.37
C GLU A 34 17.50 14.69 -23.11
N TYR A 35 17.20 15.63 -22.20
CA TYR A 35 17.86 15.68 -20.90
C TYR A 35 17.51 14.46 -20.03
N LEU A 36 16.24 14.04 -20.01
CA LEU A 36 15.82 12.83 -19.27
C LEU A 36 16.58 11.59 -19.75
N GLU A 37 16.70 11.41 -21.06
CA GLU A 37 17.47 10.31 -21.69
C GLU A 37 18.96 10.38 -21.31
N THR A 38 19.54 11.58 -21.26
CA THR A 38 20.90 11.79 -20.78
C THR A 38 21.07 11.33 -19.33
N CYS A 39 20.15 11.74 -18.44
CA CYS A 39 20.15 11.31 -17.04
C CYS A 39 20.01 9.78 -16.89
N ALA A 40 19.24 9.14 -17.77
CA ALA A 40 19.09 7.68 -17.78
C ALA A 40 20.40 6.99 -18.17
N ILE A 41 21.09 7.47 -19.22
CA ILE A 41 22.40 6.95 -19.65
C ILE A 41 23.45 7.14 -18.55
N GLU A 42 23.51 8.32 -17.93
CA GLU A 42 24.45 8.61 -16.84
C GLU A 42 24.22 7.70 -15.63
N SER A 43 22.96 7.53 -15.23
CA SER A 43 22.58 6.57 -14.18
C SER A 43 23.01 5.16 -14.55
N ARG A 44 22.81 4.77 -15.81
CA ARG A 44 23.16 3.43 -16.28
C ARG A 44 24.66 3.18 -16.25
N ARG A 45 25.49 4.15 -16.64
CA ARG A 45 26.95 4.09 -16.54
C ARG A 45 27.42 3.99 -15.08
N LYS A 46 26.74 4.67 -14.16
CA LYS A 46 27.03 4.57 -12.71
C LYS A 46 26.79 3.16 -12.17
N HIS A 47 25.72 2.50 -12.62
CA HIS A 47 25.36 1.15 -12.18
C HIS A 47 26.06 0.02 -12.96
N GLN A 48 26.59 0.32 -14.15
CA GLN A 48 27.29 -0.62 -15.02
C GLN A 48 28.55 0.03 -15.61
N PRO A 49 29.70 0.01 -14.90
CA PRO A 49 30.94 0.67 -15.33
C PRO A 49 31.52 0.17 -16.67
N GLY A 50 31.09 -1.01 -17.13
CA GLY A 50 31.48 -1.58 -18.43
C GLY A 50 30.49 -1.32 -19.58
N LEU A 51 29.53 -0.40 -19.41
CA LEU A 51 28.54 -0.09 -20.44
C LEU A 51 29.23 0.46 -21.71
N PRO A 52 28.95 -0.06 -22.92
CA PRO A 52 29.50 0.49 -24.16
C PRO A 52 29.19 1.98 -24.32
N PRO A 53 30.14 2.79 -24.86
CA PRO A 53 29.98 4.23 -24.93
C PRO A 53 28.88 4.69 -25.89
N ASP A 54 28.52 3.84 -26.85
CA ASP A 54 27.53 4.03 -27.91
C ASP A 54 26.11 3.59 -27.54
N VAL A 55 25.89 3.15 -26.29
CA VAL A 55 24.53 2.85 -25.81
C VAL A 55 23.66 4.10 -25.87
N LEU A 56 22.59 4.01 -26.65
CA LEU A 56 21.58 5.05 -26.79
C LEU A 56 20.40 4.76 -25.85
N CYS A 57 19.67 5.80 -25.51
CA CYS A 57 18.44 5.76 -24.72
C CYS A 57 17.34 6.48 -25.51
N ARG A 58 16.12 5.96 -25.45
CA ARG A 58 14.93 6.58 -26.05
C ARG A 58 13.74 6.43 -25.12
N THR A 59 12.95 7.49 -25.02
CA THR A 59 11.69 7.50 -24.29
C THR A 59 10.52 7.25 -25.27
N ASP A 60 9.65 6.29 -24.97
CA ASP A 60 8.41 6.10 -25.75
C ASP A 60 7.30 7.02 -25.20
N LEU A 61 6.90 8.01 -26.00
CA LEU A 61 5.84 8.97 -25.67
C LEU A 61 4.48 8.59 -26.26
N ASN A 62 4.42 7.57 -27.13
CA ASN A 62 3.16 7.15 -27.75
C ASN A 62 2.48 6.06 -26.92
N HIS A 63 3.27 5.18 -26.33
CA HIS A 63 2.80 4.06 -25.52
C HIS A 63 3.19 4.32 -24.07
N PHE A 64 2.26 4.86 -23.29
CA PHE A 64 2.42 5.12 -21.86
C PHE A 64 1.20 4.67 -21.08
N THR A 65 1.37 4.45 -19.78
CA THR A 65 0.25 4.25 -18.84
C THR A 65 0.26 5.35 -17.78
N SER A 66 -0.83 5.51 -17.03
CA SER A 66 -0.88 6.52 -15.97
C SER A 66 -1.82 6.13 -14.85
N GLY A 67 -1.33 6.23 -13.61
CA GLY A 67 -2.11 6.01 -12.40
C GLY A 67 -2.80 7.28 -11.92
N PHE A 68 -3.11 7.34 -10.63
CA PHE A 68 -3.74 8.51 -10.01
C PHE A 68 -2.82 9.75 -10.09
N ASN A 69 -1.54 9.61 -9.74
CA ASN A 69 -0.60 10.74 -9.63
C ASN A 69 0.47 10.81 -10.72
N ASN A 70 0.81 9.68 -11.34
CA ASN A 70 1.99 9.57 -12.20
C ASN A 70 1.63 9.12 -13.61
N VAL A 71 2.34 9.65 -14.60
CA VAL A 71 2.51 9.02 -15.91
C VAL A 71 3.72 8.10 -15.85
N VAL A 72 3.65 6.95 -16.52
CA VAL A 72 4.70 5.94 -16.59
C VAL A 72 5.11 5.75 -18.04
N LEU A 73 6.36 6.08 -18.34
CA LEU A 73 6.95 6.00 -19.67
C LEU A 73 7.99 4.88 -19.74
N GLU A 74 8.16 4.30 -20.92
CA GLU A 74 9.22 3.33 -21.17
C GLU A 74 10.51 4.06 -21.54
N ILE A 75 11.61 3.64 -20.91
CA ILE A 75 12.97 4.08 -21.19
C ILE A 75 13.73 2.91 -21.80
N ALA A 76 13.82 2.89 -23.13
CA ALA A 76 14.41 1.82 -23.90
C ALA A 76 15.86 2.14 -24.26
N PHE A 77 16.78 1.24 -23.93
CA PHE A 77 18.17 1.35 -24.33
C PHE A 77 18.49 0.48 -25.55
N SER A 78 19.50 0.89 -26.34
CA SER A 78 19.85 0.23 -27.60
C SER A 78 20.38 -1.20 -27.49
N ASP A 79 20.68 -1.67 -26.28
CA ASP A 79 21.12 -3.04 -25.99
C ASP A 79 20.03 -3.91 -25.36
N ASN A 80 18.76 -3.52 -25.55
CA ASN A 80 17.55 -4.24 -25.13
C ASN A 80 17.29 -4.26 -23.62
N VAL A 81 17.98 -3.42 -22.84
CA VAL A 81 17.57 -3.14 -21.46
C VAL A 81 16.44 -2.11 -21.49
N ILE A 82 15.46 -2.29 -20.59
CA ILE A 82 14.29 -1.43 -20.47
C ILE A 82 14.13 -1.02 -19.01
N TRP A 83 13.97 0.28 -18.78
CA TRP A 83 13.54 0.86 -17.51
C TRP A 83 12.17 1.53 -17.70
N VAL A 84 11.55 1.94 -16.60
CA VAL A 84 10.39 2.83 -16.63
C VAL A 84 10.70 4.14 -15.91
N ALA A 85 10.14 5.24 -16.42
CA ALA A 85 10.16 6.55 -15.79
C ALA A 85 8.77 6.86 -15.22
N ARG A 86 8.66 6.99 -13.89
CA ARG A 86 7.47 7.54 -13.23
C ARG A 86 7.64 9.05 -13.08
N ILE A 87 6.70 9.81 -13.64
CA ILE A 87 6.72 11.27 -13.65
C ILE A 87 5.39 11.78 -13.10
N PRO A 88 5.37 12.56 -12.01
CA PRO A 88 4.15 13.17 -11.50
C PRO A 88 3.54 14.10 -12.54
N HIS A 89 2.26 13.91 -12.87
CA HIS A 89 1.53 14.83 -13.76
C HIS A 89 0.95 16.04 -13.01
N GLN A 90 1.06 16.04 -11.69
CA GLN A 90 0.66 17.14 -10.82
C GLN A 90 1.89 17.93 -10.37
N THR A 91 1.71 19.24 -10.14
CA THR A 91 2.75 20.04 -9.49
C THR A 91 2.89 19.58 -8.05
N LEU A 92 4.10 19.21 -7.65
CA LEU A 92 4.38 18.75 -6.30
C LEU A 92 4.62 19.93 -5.36
N ASP A 93 3.90 19.96 -4.25
CA ASP A 93 4.26 20.81 -3.11
C ASP A 93 5.36 20.16 -2.26
N ASN A 94 5.68 20.74 -1.10
CA ASN A 94 6.72 20.19 -0.23
C ASN A 94 6.29 18.86 0.43
N ASN A 95 5.01 18.68 0.72
CA ASN A 95 4.50 17.45 1.33
C ASN A 95 4.52 16.31 0.31
N ASP A 96 4.16 16.59 -0.94
CA ASP A 96 4.26 15.62 -2.03
C ASP A 96 5.71 15.17 -2.27
N LYS A 97 6.67 16.11 -2.22
CA LYS A 97 8.10 15.78 -2.32
C LYS A 97 8.55 14.90 -1.17
N THR A 98 8.11 15.20 0.05
CA THR A 98 8.39 14.36 1.23
C THR A 98 7.79 12.96 1.07
N ALA A 99 6.57 12.84 0.55
CA ALA A 99 5.93 11.55 0.29
C ALA A 99 6.72 10.71 -0.74
N LEU A 100 7.15 11.32 -1.85
CA LEU A 100 7.90 10.62 -2.88
C LEU A 100 9.30 10.19 -2.40
N LEU A 101 9.96 11.02 -1.57
CA LEU A 101 11.24 10.64 -0.93
C LEU A 101 11.05 9.53 0.11
N SER A 102 9.95 9.56 0.85
CA SER A 102 9.57 8.49 1.78
C SER A 102 9.30 7.16 1.06
N GLU A 103 8.65 7.20 -0.10
CA GLU A 103 8.46 6.01 -0.97
C GLU A 103 9.82 5.43 -1.39
N ILE A 104 10.74 6.28 -1.87
CA ILE A 104 12.09 5.84 -2.27
C ILE A 104 12.85 5.23 -1.08
N ALA A 105 12.80 5.87 0.09
CA ALA A 105 13.43 5.36 1.31
C ALA A 105 12.87 3.99 1.70
N THR A 106 11.55 3.85 1.64
CA THR A 106 10.85 2.58 1.93
C THR A 106 11.30 1.47 0.98
N MET A 107 11.34 1.73 -0.32
CA MET A 107 11.80 0.76 -1.32
C MET A 107 13.27 0.35 -1.10
N ARG A 108 14.14 1.28 -0.69
CA ARG A 108 15.54 0.96 -0.35
C ARG A 108 15.63 0.03 0.86
N ILE A 109 14.86 0.32 1.91
CA ILE A 109 14.83 -0.47 3.16
C ILE A 109 14.32 -1.88 2.87
N ILE A 110 13.24 -2.03 2.09
CA ILE A 110 12.73 -3.35 1.68
C ILE A 110 13.80 -4.13 0.93
N GLN A 111 14.48 -3.52 -0.05
CA GLN A 111 15.57 -4.15 -0.81
C GLN A 111 16.75 -4.60 0.07
N GLN A 112 17.06 -3.86 1.14
CA GLN A 112 18.18 -4.15 2.02
C GLN A 112 17.87 -5.22 3.07
N HIS A 113 16.61 -5.30 3.52
CA HIS A 113 16.24 -6.10 4.70
C HIS A 113 15.34 -7.30 4.40
N THR A 114 14.88 -7.45 3.16
CA THR A 114 13.92 -8.48 2.75
C THR A 114 14.30 -9.11 1.40
N ASN A 115 13.66 -10.22 1.05
CA ASN A 115 13.71 -10.83 -0.28
C ASN A 115 12.44 -10.55 -1.10
N ILE A 116 11.55 -9.66 -0.62
CA ILE A 116 10.36 -9.23 -1.34
C ILE A 116 10.82 -8.70 -2.71
N PRO A 117 10.33 -9.28 -3.82
CA PRO A 117 10.65 -8.74 -5.11
C PRO A 117 9.99 -7.36 -5.20
N ILE A 118 10.77 -6.30 -5.28
CA ILE A 118 10.28 -4.94 -5.57
C ILE A 118 11.10 -4.32 -6.69
N PRO A 119 10.58 -3.31 -7.41
CA PRO A 119 11.35 -2.61 -8.43
C PRO A 119 12.61 -1.96 -7.86
N ARG A 120 13.76 -2.14 -8.52
CA ARG A 120 14.94 -1.34 -8.21
C ARG A 120 14.75 0.11 -8.66
N VAL A 121 15.05 1.08 -7.79
CA VAL A 121 15.15 2.51 -8.16
C VAL A 121 16.57 2.79 -8.66
N PHE A 122 16.70 3.32 -9.87
CA PHE A 122 17.99 3.61 -10.49
C PHE A 122 18.44 5.06 -10.26
N ASN A 123 17.54 6.03 -10.44
CA ASN A 123 17.81 7.44 -10.22
C ASN A 123 16.50 8.21 -10.08
N PHE A 124 16.52 9.40 -9.52
CA PHE A 124 15.37 10.29 -9.44
C PHE A 124 15.81 11.75 -9.40
N GLY A 125 14.90 12.64 -9.79
CA GLY A 125 15.05 14.08 -9.65
C GLY A 125 13.79 14.67 -9.03
N MET A 126 13.92 15.51 -8.00
CA MET A 126 12.77 16.02 -7.23
C MET A 126 12.41 17.48 -7.55
N SER A 127 13.31 18.21 -8.21
CA SER A 127 13.10 19.61 -8.56
C SER A 127 12.42 19.72 -9.92
N ALA A 128 11.55 20.72 -10.09
CA ALA A 128 11.05 21.14 -11.39
C ALA A 128 11.96 22.21 -12.04
N ASP A 129 12.91 22.77 -11.29
CA ASP A 129 13.84 23.80 -11.78
C ASP A 129 15.05 23.21 -12.53
N GLN A 130 15.17 21.88 -12.54
CA GLN A 130 16.18 21.16 -13.30
C GLN A 130 15.79 21.08 -14.79
N PRO A 131 16.74 20.87 -15.72
CA PRO A 131 16.50 21.04 -17.16
C PRO A 131 15.37 20.20 -17.79
N PHE A 132 15.04 19.01 -17.26
CA PHE A 132 13.87 18.23 -17.70
C PHE A 132 12.52 18.89 -17.35
N GLY A 133 12.47 19.74 -16.32
CA GLY A 133 11.30 20.56 -15.98
C GLY A 133 10.27 19.89 -15.06
N TYR A 134 10.47 18.61 -14.72
CA TYR A 134 9.55 17.82 -13.90
C TYR A 134 10.31 16.89 -12.94
N PRO A 135 9.72 16.55 -11.78
CA PRO A 135 10.24 15.45 -10.97
C PRO A 135 10.12 14.12 -11.74
N TYR A 136 11.03 13.17 -11.49
CA TYR A 136 10.98 11.85 -12.10
C TYR A 136 11.65 10.80 -11.22
N MET A 137 11.31 9.53 -11.45
CA MET A 137 11.98 8.37 -10.89
C MET A 137 12.17 7.30 -11.98
N PHE A 138 13.42 6.87 -12.20
CA PHE A 138 13.74 5.71 -13.01
C PHE A 138 13.74 4.45 -12.15
N MET A 139 13.06 3.42 -12.63
CA MET A 139 12.96 2.16 -11.91
C MET A 139 12.87 0.95 -12.85
N GLU A 140 13.10 -0.21 -12.29
CA GLU A 140 12.92 -1.50 -12.95
C GLU A 140 11.44 -1.76 -13.25
N HIS A 141 11.16 -2.37 -14.41
CA HIS A 141 9.84 -2.91 -14.70
C HIS A 141 9.68 -4.31 -14.10
N ARG A 142 8.58 -4.56 -13.38
CA ARG A 142 8.33 -5.84 -12.70
C ARG A 142 7.17 -6.64 -13.28
N GLY A 143 6.87 -6.50 -14.57
CA GLY A 143 5.81 -7.28 -15.24
C GLY A 143 4.45 -6.58 -15.22
N HIS A 144 3.40 -7.33 -15.56
CA HIS A 144 2.05 -6.80 -15.70
C HIS A 144 1.19 -7.22 -14.52
N SER A 145 0.42 -6.27 -14.00
CA SER A 145 -0.59 -6.52 -13.00
C SER A 145 -1.80 -7.22 -13.61
N LEU A 146 -2.54 -7.96 -12.79
CA LEU A 146 -3.73 -8.65 -13.24
C LEU A 146 -4.88 -7.64 -13.50
N PRO A 147 -5.85 -7.97 -14.37
CA PRO A 147 -6.98 -7.08 -14.66
C PRO A 147 -8.02 -7.02 -13.53
N ASN A 148 -8.10 -8.04 -12.67
CA ASN A 148 -9.05 -8.17 -11.57
C ASN A 148 -8.40 -8.89 -10.38
N GLY A 149 -9.17 -9.11 -9.31
CA GLY A 149 -8.70 -9.75 -8.08
C GLY A 149 -8.05 -11.12 -8.29
N LEU A 150 -7.04 -11.42 -7.46
CA LEU A 150 -6.15 -12.58 -7.61
C LEU A 150 -6.92 -13.89 -7.66
N ALA A 151 -7.81 -14.13 -6.69
CA ALA A 151 -8.56 -15.38 -6.59
C ALA A 151 -9.51 -15.63 -7.78
N THR A 152 -9.97 -14.56 -8.43
CA THR A 152 -10.89 -14.63 -9.58
C THR A 152 -10.17 -14.75 -10.91
N THR A 153 -8.95 -14.21 -11.01
CA THR A 153 -8.18 -14.17 -12.26
C THR A 153 -7.22 -15.36 -12.39
N ILE A 154 -6.63 -15.78 -11.28
CA ILE A 154 -5.62 -16.85 -11.27
C ILE A 154 -6.35 -18.21 -11.24
N PRO A 155 -6.01 -19.16 -12.13
CA PRO A 155 -6.55 -20.51 -12.10
C PRO A 155 -6.28 -21.19 -10.74
N SER A 156 -7.26 -21.96 -10.26
CA SER A 156 -7.23 -22.53 -8.92
C SER A 156 -6.06 -23.49 -8.68
N GLU A 157 -5.55 -24.15 -9.72
CA GLU A 157 -4.34 -24.98 -9.63
C GLU A 157 -3.08 -24.19 -9.23
N HIS A 158 -3.06 -22.87 -9.45
CA HIS A 158 -1.94 -21.99 -9.09
C HIS A 158 -2.14 -21.28 -7.74
N HIS A 159 -3.32 -21.35 -7.13
CA HIS A 159 -3.59 -20.71 -5.83
C HIS A 159 -2.61 -21.13 -4.73
N PRO A 160 -2.24 -22.42 -4.55
CA PRO A 160 -1.26 -22.80 -3.53
C PRO A 160 0.12 -22.16 -3.75
N LYS A 161 0.55 -22.00 -5.01
CA LYS A 161 1.82 -21.35 -5.36
C LYS A 161 1.76 -19.88 -5.02
N VAL A 162 0.72 -19.18 -5.46
CA VAL A 162 0.54 -17.74 -5.23
C VAL A 162 0.37 -17.45 -3.74
N ALA A 163 -0.40 -18.26 -3.04
CA ALA A 163 -0.57 -18.15 -1.59
C ALA A 163 0.76 -18.26 -0.84
N LYS A 164 1.65 -19.18 -1.26
CA LYS A 164 3.00 -19.31 -0.70
C LYS A 164 3.88 -18.08 -1.00
N GLN A 165 3.71 -17.44 -2.14
CA GLN A 165 4.46 -16.23 -2.47
C GLN A 165 3.97 -15.03 -1.66
N LEU A 166 2.65 -14.88 -1.50
CA LEU A 166 2.05 -13.84 -0.65
C LEU A 166 2.37 -14.06 0.83
N SER A 167 2.36 -15.30 1.32
CA SER A 167 2.75 -15.61 2.71
C SER A 167 4.19 -15.19 2.99
N ASN A 168 5.12 -15.37 2.03
CA ASN A 168 6.48 -14.84 2.16
C ASN A 168 6.49 -13.31 2.28
N VAL A 169 5.71 -12.60 1.45
CA VAL A 169 5.61 -11.13 1.50
C VAL A 169 5.09 -10.67 2.86
N PHE A 170 3.95 -11.20 3.33
CA PHE A 170 3.37 -10.83 4.62
C PHE A 170 4.30 -11.18 5.79
N THR A 171 4.98 -12.33 5.72
CA THR A 171 5.92 -12.74 6.76
C THR A 171 7.13 -11.82 6.79
N GLU A 172 7.72 -11.45 5.65
CA GLU A 172 8.84 -10.52 5.64
C GLU A 172 8.44 -9.11 6.11
N LEU A 173 7.27 -8.60 5.70
CA LEU A 173 6.73 -7.31 6.17
C LEU A 173 6.42 -7.30 7.67
N GLN A 174 5.84 -8.38 8.21
CA GLN A 174 5.58 -8.51 9.64
C GLN A 174 6.86 -8.34 10.49
N ASN A 175 8.01 -8.76 9.94
CA ASN A 175 9.29 -8.74 10.67
C ASN A 175 10.13 -7.50 10.37
N LEU A 176 9.75 -6.72 9.37
CA LEU A 176 10.36 -5.43 9.07
C LEU A 176 9.66 -4.36 9.92
N THR A 177 10.13 -4.16 11.15
CA THR A 177 9.42 -3.37 12.15
C THR A 177 10.13 -2.09 12.56
N LEU A 178 9.34 -1.12 13.04
CA LEU A 178 9.77 0.16 13.60
C LEU A 178 9.18 0.34 15.02
N SER A 179 9.81 1.19 15.82
CA SER A 179 9.39 1.47 17.19
C SER A 179 8.18 2.38 17.29
N ARG A 180 7.90 3.17 16.23
CA ARG A 180 6.80 4.14 16.15
C ARG A 180 6.04 3.99 14.84
N ILE A 181 4.80 4.47 14.83
CA ILE A 181 3.93 4.49 13.63
C ILE A 181 4.21 5.76 12.85
N GLY A 182 4.44 5.63 11.54
CA GLY A 182 4.68 6.76 10.65
C GLY A 182 5.40 6.36 9.37
N ARG A 183 5.60 7.36 8.51
CA ARG A 183 6.29 7.21 7.22
C ARG A 183 7.78 7.01 7.43
N LEU A 184 8.42 6.23 6.56
CA LEU A 184 9.85 5.97 6.66
C LEU A 184 10.63 7.10 5.98
N TRP A 185 11.73 7.49 6.59
CA TRP A 185 12.66 8.46 6.03
C TRP A 185 14.09 7.97 6.19
N CYS A 186 14.90 8.24 5.18
CA CYS A 186 16.33 8.01 5.19
C CYS A 186 16.95 9.11 4.33
N GLU A 187 17.84 9.91 4.90
CA GLU A 187 18.59 10.88 4.09
C GLU A 187 19.39 10.16 2.99
N ASP A 188 19.86 10.89 1.98
CA ASP A 188 20.54 10.33 0.80
C ASP A 188 21.84 9.51 1.08
N GLN A 189 22.19 9.31 2.34
CA GLN A 189 23.34 8.52 2.79
C GLN A 189 22.87 7.19 3.40
N ALA A 190 23.34 6.09 2.81
CA ALA A 190 22.98 4.72 3.17
C ALA A 190 23.37 4.29 4.61
N ASP A 191 24.14 5.12 5.34
CA ASP A 191 24.67 4.80 6.66
C ASP A 191 23.91 5.49 7.81
N GLN A 192 22.88 6.30 7.50
CA GLN A 192 22.06 6.92 8.54
C GLN A 192 20.95 5.98 9.04
N PRO A 193 20.60 6.03 10.34
CA PRO A 193 19.50 5.24 10.88
C PRO A 193 18.17 5.62 10.23
N VAL A 194 17.28 4.64 10.10
CA VAL A 194 15.92 4.88 9.59
C VAL A 194 15.18 5.79 10.57
N GLU A 195 14.58 6.85 10.05
CA GLU A 195 13.72 7.75 10.81
C GLU A 195 12.25 7.50 10.50
N VAL A 196 11.40 7.74 11.49
CA VAL A 196 9.94 7.71 11.34
C VAL A 196 9.44 9.15 11.37
N ILE A 197 8.77 9.57 10.30
CA ILE A 197 8.20 10.92 10.12
C ILE A 197 6.67 10.89 10.09
N ALA A 198 6.07 12.08 10.09
CA ALA A 198 4.62 12.25 10.15
C ALA A 198 3.87 11.72 8.91
N MET A 199 2.62 11.35 9.12
CA MET A 199 1.62 10.92 8.15
C MET A 199 0.63 12.06 7.92
N ASP A 200 0.90 12.94 6.94
CA ASP A 200 0.10 14.17 6.74
C ASP A 200 -1.41 13.92 6.55
N TRP A 201 -1.78 12.74 6.03
CA TRP A 201 -3.16 12.34 5.79
C TRP A 201 -3.93 11.97 7.07
N HIS A 202 -3.23 11.61 8.14
CA HIS A 202 -3.83 11.03 9.34
C HIS A 202 -4.34 12.12 10.30
N ALA A 203 -5.45 11.87 10.99
CA ALA A 203 -6.04 12.81 11.96
C ALA A 203 -5.08 13.20 13.12
N SER A 204 -4.07 12.38 13.36
CA SER A 204 -2.92 12.68 14.22
C SER A 204 -1.66 12.33 13.46
N PRO A 205 -1.01 13.31 12.80
CA PRO A 205 0.07 13.01 11.86
C PRO A 205 1.24 12.25 12.48
N GLY A 206 1.43 12.33 13.79
CA GLY A 206 2.44 11.53 14.48
C GLY A 206 3.87 12.06 14.31
N PRO A 207 4.89 11.20 14.45
CA PRO A 207 4.79 9.75 14.64
C PRO A 207 4.03 9.35 15.91
N LEU A 208 3.33 8.21 15.89
CA LEU A 208 2.47 7.75 17.00
C LEU A 208 3.11 6.59 17.78
N GLU A 209 2.73 6.46 19.05
CA GLU A 209 3.30 5.46 19.97
C GLU A 209 2.43 4.21 20.10
N THR A 210 1.16 4.30 19.71
CA THR A 210 0.18 3.24 19.95
C THR A 210 -0.79 2.99 18.81
N SER A 211 -1.23 1.74 18.65
CA SER A 211 -2.35 1.40 17.76
C SER A 211 -3.65 2.08 18.18
N PHE A 212 -3.82 2.37 19.48
CA PHE A 212 -4.94 3.16 19.99
C PHE A 212 -4.97 4.55 19.38
N GLU A 213 -3.88 5.32 19.44
CA GLU A 213 -3.81 6.66 18.85
C GLU A 213 -4.10 6.63 17.35
N TYR A 214 -3.57 5.62 16.65
CA TYR A 214 -3.79 5.44 15.22
C TYR A 214 -5.28 5.25 14.90
N PHE A 215 -5.90 4.20 15.42
CA PHE A 215 -7.29 3.90 15.08
C PHE A 215 -8.30 4.88 15.68
N TYR A 216 -8.13 5.26 16.96
CA TYR A 216 -9.09 6.09 17.68
C TYR A 216 -9.15 7.52 17.12
N ASN A 217 -8.00 8.15 16.89
CA ASN A 217 -8.00 9.55 16.43
C ASN A 217 -8.54 9.65 15.00
N GLN A 218 -8.19 8.71 14.12
CA GLN A 218 -8.74 8.65 12.77
C GLN A 218 -10.25 8.42 12.76
N ARG A 219 -10.74 7.43 13.52
CA ARG A 219 -12.19 7.16 13.65
C ARG A 219 -12.94 8.37 14.21
N GLN A 220 -12.39 9.09 15.18
CA GLN A 220 -13.02 10.29 15.72
C GLN A 220 -13.10 11.42 14.69
N ALA A 221 -12.08 11.60 13.84
CA ALA A 221 -12.14 12.59 12.76
C ALA A 221 -13.20 12.22 11.71
N GLU A 222 -13.22 10.97 11.25
CA GLU A 222 -14.22 10.46 10.30
C GLU A 222 -15.64 10.55 10.86
N ASN A 223 -15.82 10.25 12.14
CA ASN A 223 -17.10 10.38 12.82
C ASN A 223 -17.57 11.84 12.85
N ARG A 224 -16.67 12.82 13.09
CA ARG A 224 -17.04 14.24 13.04
C ARG A 224 -17.52 14.64 11.65
N GLU A 225 -16.77 14.28 10.61
CA GLU A 225 -17.15 14.56 9.22
C GLU A 225 -18.52 13.94 8.86
N SER A 226 -18.77 12.72 9.36
CA SER A 226 -20.02 12.01 9.12
C SER A 226 -21.23 12.67 9.79
N ILE A 227 -21.07 13.09 11.05
CA ILE A 227 -22.11 13.81 11.81
C ILE A 227 -22.37 15.19 11.20
N ASP A 228 -21.33 15.90 10.79
CA ASP A 228 -21.47 17.20 10.11
C ASP A 228 -22.23 17.06 8.78
N SER A 229 -22.04 15.93 8.08
CA SER A 229 -22.72 15.64 6.81
C SER A 229 -24.16 15.12 6.99
N HIS A 230 -24.48 14.54 8.14
CA HIS A 230 -25.79 13.93 8.44
C HIS A 230 -26.28 14.39 9.84
N PRO A 231 -26.52 15.69 10.02
CA PRO A 231 -26.91 16.22 11.31
C PRO A 231 -28.25 15.64 11.75
N ASP A 232 -28.35 15.31 13.04
CA ASP A 232 -29.54 14.77 13.69
C ASP A 232 -30.09 13.45 13.11
N ASP A 233 -29.29 12.72 12.31
CA ASP A 233 -29.69 11.41 11.78
C ASP A 233 -29.28 10.28 12.75
N PRO A 234 -30.27 9.60 13.38
CA PRO A 234 -29.99 8.57 14.38
C PRO A 234 -29.32 7.34 13.78
N ASP A 235 -29.54 7.02 12.50
CA ASP A 235 -28.89 5.88 11.85
C ASP A 235 -27.38 6.13 11.69
N TRP A 236 -26.99 7.34 11.29
CA TRP A 236 -25.58 7.72 11.14
C TRP A 236 -24.88 7.88 12.48
N LEU A 237 -25.55 8.46 13.48
CA LEU A 237 -25.03 8.54 14.85
C LEU A 237 -24.81 7.14 15.44
N THR A 238 -25.74 6.21 15.20
CA THR A 238 -25.60 4.81 15.60
C THR A 238 -24.42 4.14 14.93
N ALA A 239 -24.24 4.33 13.62
CA ALA A 239 -23.09 3.80 12.90
C ALA A 239 -21.76 4.30 13.46
N CYS A 240 -21.65 5.61 13.75
CA CYS A 240 -20.47 6.19 14.36
C CYS A 240 -20.14 5.57 15.73
N TRP A 241 -21.16 5.34 16.58
CA TRP A 241 -21.02 4.67 17.87
C TRP A 241 -20.60 3.21 17.74
N VAL A 242 -21.19 2.47 16.80
CA VAL A 242 -20.82 1.08 16.53
C VAL A 242 -19.38 0.99 16.07
N LEU A 243 -18.95 1.81 15.12
CA LEU A 243 -17.58 1.81 14.61
C LEU A 243 -16.56 2.25 15.69
N LYS A 244 -16.92 3.26 16.49
CA LYS A 244 -16.12 3.69 17.67
C LYS A 244 -15.96 2.54 18.67
N SER A 245 -17.04 1.79 18.94
CA SER A 245 -17.00 0.61 19.83
C SER A 245 -16.26 -0.57 19.20
N GLY A 246 -16.28 -0.69 17.87
CA GLY A 246 -15.59 -1.73 17.12
C GLY A 246 -14.08 -1.76 17.36
N PHE A 247 -13.48 -0.66 17.80
CA PHE A 247 -12.07 -0.63 18.19
C PHE A 247 -11.71 -1.68 19.24
N THR A 248 -12.56 -1.92 20.25
CA THR A 248 -12.28 -2.93 21.29
C THR A 248 -12.32 -4.36 20.76
N HIS A 249 -12.88 -4.57 19.56
CA HIS A 249 -12.89 -5.86 18.87
C HIS A 249 -11.73 -6.01 17.88
N MET A 250 -11.04 -4.92 17.54
CA MET A 250 -9.90 -4.92 16.62
C MET A 250 -8.56 -5.00 17.32
N ALA A 251 -8.44 -4.36 18.49
CA ALA A 251 -7.17 -4.16 19.16
C ALA A 251 -6.46 -5.47 19.51
N ILE A 252 -5.17 -5.54 19.17
CA ILE A 252 -4.29 -6.63 19.61
C ILE A 252 -3.59 -6.19 20.90
N GLU A 253 -4.08 -6.67 22.04
CA GLU A 253 -3.67 -6.19 23.38
C GLU A 253 -2.16 -6.24 23.61
N ASP A 254 -1.50 -7.33 23.18
CA ASP A 254 -0.06 -7.51 23.36
C ASP A 254 0.80 -6.68 22.39
N ARG A 255 0.19 -6.05 21.37
CA ARG A 255 0.87 -5.25 20.33
C ARG A 255 0.47 -3.78 20.29
N VAL A 256 -0.27 -3.30 21.30
CA VAL A 256 -0.72 -1.90 21.35
C VAL A 256 0.44 -0.90 21.19
N ARG A 257 1.63 -1.23 21.70
CA ARG A 257 2.86 -0.42 21.63
C ARG A 257 3.88 -0.95 20.61
N GLY A 258 3.42 -1.74 19.63
CA GLY A 258 4.27 -2.33 18.62
C GLY A 258 4.99 -3.62 19.08
N PRO A 259 6.10 -4.00 18.42
CA PRO A 259 6.73 -3.28 17.31
C PRO A 259 5.80 -3.19 16.09
N PHE A 260 5.92 -2.11 15.30
CA PHE A 260 5.01 -1.78 14.22
C PHE A 260 5.58 -2.22 12.87
N PRO A 261 4.95 -3.18 12.17
CA PRO A 261 5.45 -3.63 10.88
C PRO A 261 5.28 -2.57 9.79
N LEU A 262 6.14 -2.66 8.77
CA LEU A 262 5.94 -1.94 7.52
C LEU A 262 4.68 -2.47 6.81
N CYS A 263 3.76 -1.57 6.50
CA CYS A 263 2.51 -1.88 5.80
C CYS A 263 2.48 -1.16 4.46
N HIS A 264 1.99 -1.85 3.42
CA HIS A 264 1.77 -1.27 2.08
C HIS A 264 0.58 -0.30 2.04
N LEU A 265 -0.46 -0.60 2.84
CA LEU A 265 -1.75 0.10 2.95
C LEU A 265 -2.63 0.13 1.70
N ASP A 266 -2.14 -0.30 0.53
CA ASP A 266 -2.98 -0.42 -0.68
C ASP A 266 -2.69 -1.69 -1.48
N LEU A 267 -2.44 -2.83 -0.81
CA LEU A 267 -1.94 -4.04 -1.49
C LEU A 267 -3.04 -4.78 -2.30
N HIS A 268 -3.48 -4.20 -3.40
CA HIS A 268 -4.47 -4.79 -4.31
C HIS A 268 -3.81 -5.46 -5.53
N PHE A 269 -4.57 -6.20 -6.33
CA PHE A 269 -4.06 -6.97 -7.48
C PHE A 269 -3.28 -6.13 -8.52
N GLY A 270 -3.50 -4.82 -8.54
CA GLY A 270 -2.79 -3.86 -9.38
C GLY A 270 -1.33 -3.67 -8.97
N ASP A 271 -1.02 -3.97 -7.71
CA ASP A 271 0.31 -3.75 -7.12
C ASP A 271 1.12 -5.05 -7.00
N ILE A 272 0.56 -6.17 -7.48
CA ILE A 272 1.12 -7.52 -7.33
C ILE A 272 1.29 -8.15 -8.74
N PRO A 273 2.25 -7.67 -9.57
CA PRO A 273 2.49 -8.25 -10.88
C PRO A 273 3.02 -9.69 -10.82
N PHE A 274 2.64 -10.46 -11.83
CA PHE A 274 3.07 -11.85 -12.03
C PHE A 274 3.63 -12.05 -13.44
N ASP A 275 4.51 -13.05 -13.61
CA ASP A 275 4.84 -13.58 -14.93
C ASP A 275 3.77 -14.56 -15.44
N LYS A 276 3.98 -15.10 -16.64
CA LYS A 276 3.03 -16.00 -17.33
C LYS A 276 2.85 -17.33 -16.60
N GLU A 277 3.78 -17.69 -15.73
CA GLU A 277 3.76 -18.88 -14.91
C GLU A 277 3.25 -18.60 -13.49
N TYR A 278 2.69 -17.42 -13.24
CA TYR A 278 2.21 -16.96 -11.93
C TYR A 278 3.31 -16.95 -10.85
N ASN A 279 4.55 -16.63 -11.21
CA ASN A 279 5.54 -16.22 -10.23
C ASN A 279 5.35 -14.72 -9.94
N LEU A 280 5.24 -14.35 -8.66
CA LEU A 280 5.32 -12.97 -8.21
C LEU A 280 6.63 -12.32 -8.68
N THR A 281 6.53 -11.28 -9.49
CA THR A 281 7.69 -10.56 -10.07
C THR A 281 7.97 -9.24 -9.36
N GLY A 282 7.02 -8.71 -8.61
CA GLY A 282 7.17 -7.47 -7.87
C GLY A 282 6.03 -7.20 -6.89
N ILE A 283 6.28 -6.36 -5.89
CA ILE A 283 5.28 -5.54 -5.20
C ILE A 283 5.61 -4.08 -5.55
N ILE A 284 4.65 -3.37 -6.14
CA ILE A 284 4.84 -2.01 -6.66
C ILE A 284 3.95 -1.00 -5.93
N ASP A 285 4.18 0.29 -6.17
CA ASP A 285 3.42 1.41 -5.59
C ASP A 285 3.45 1.52 -4.04
N TRP A 286 4.66 1.73 -3.51
CA TRP A 286 4.89 1.94 -2.07
C TRP A 286 4.57 3.36 -1.59
N SER A 287 3.77 4.13 -2.34
CA SER A 287 3.52 5.55 -2.08
C SER A 287 2.76 5.83 -0.78
N ASN A 288 1.98 4.86 -0.30
CA ASN A 288 1.24 4.92 0.97
C ASN A 288 1.93 4.18 2.11
N ALA A 289 3.12 3.62 1.88
CA ALA A 289 3.74 2.72 2.83
C ALA A 289 4.24 3.43 4.09
N GLN A 290 4.13 2.74 5.22
CA GLN A 290 4.49 3.27 6.52
C GLN A 290 4.57 2.17 7.57
N ALA A 291 5.27 2.42 8.67
CA ALA A 291 5.12 1.63 9.87
C ALA A 291 3.72 1.86 10.44
N ALA A 292 2.96 0.78 10.68
CA ALA A 292 1.58 0.86 11.15
C ALA A 292 1.25 -0.29 12.12
N PRO A 293 0.11 -0.25 12.82
CA PRO A 293 -0.33 -1.37 13.67
C PRO A 293 -0.39 -2.70 12.90
N LEU A 294 -0.12 -3.83 13.57
CA LEU A 294 -0.18 -5.15 12.92
C LEU A 294 -1.57 -5.42 12.32
N GLU A 295 -2.61 -4.89 12.94
CA GLU A 295 -3.97 -4.89 12.45
C GLU A 295 -4.05 -4.35 11.00
N GLN A 296 -3.29 -3.31 10.64
CA GLN A 296 -3.25 -2.77 9.28
C GLN A 296 -2.56 -3.69 8.27
N LEU A 297 -1.56 -4.47 8.69
CA LEU A 297 -0.92 -5.44 7.81
C LEU A 297 -1.88 -6.58 7.40
N SER A 298 -2.91 -6.85 8.21
CA SER A 298 -3.95 -7.84 7.88
C SER A 298 -4.93 -7.38 6.79
N VAL A 299 -4.96 -6.09 6.49
CA VAL A 299 -5.88 -5.50 5.51
C VAL A 299 -5.35 -5.74 4.10
N CYS A 300 -5.97 -6.67 3.38
CA CYS A 300 -5.66 -7.00 2.00
C CYS A 300 -6.96 -7.12 1.18
N PRO A 301 -7.21 -6.22 0.20
CA PRO A 301 -8.40 -6.29 -0.66
C PRO A 301 -8.58 -7.63 -1.37
N GLU A 302 -7.51 -8.35 -1.66
CA GLU A 302 -7.53 -9.63 -2.38
C GLU A 302 -8.14 -10.79 -1.58
N PHE A 303 -8.30 -10.61 -0.27
CA PHE A 303 -8.91 -11.60 0.62
C PHE A 303 -10.33 -11.22 1.03
N ALA A 304 -10.80 -10.04 0.61
CA ALA A 304 -12.05 -9.49 1.10
C ALA A 304 -13.27 -10.11 0.40
N THR A 305 -14.28 -10.43 1.22
CA THR A 305 -15.59 -10.85 0.72
C THR A 305 -16.50 -9.65 0.48
N SER A 306 -17.29 -9.72 -0.58
CA SER A 306 -18.34 -8.74 -0.86
C SER A 306 -19.67 -9.23 -0.26
N PRO A 307 -20.33 -8.43 0.59
CA PRO A 307 -21.62 -8.79 1.16
C PRO A 307 -22.77 -8.80 0.14
N GLY A 308 -22.53 -8.28 -1.08
CA GLY A 308 -23.47 -8.36 -2.20
C GLY A 308 -23.35 -9.64 -3.03
N MET A 309 -22.35 -10.48 -2.75
CA MET A 309 -22.07 -11.74 -3.46
C MET A 309 -22.53 -12.95 -2.63
N SER A 310 -22.84 -14.06 -3.30
CA SER A 310 -23.16 -15.32 -2.64
C SER A 310 -21.95 -15.93 -1.94
N ASP A 311 -22.17 -16.93 -1.09
CA ASP A 311 -21.07 -17.66 -0.44
C ASP A 311 -20.18 -18.33 -1.50
N GLU A 312 -20.77 -18.91 -2.56
CA GLU A 312 -20.03 -19.53 -3.66
C GLU A 312 -19.20 -18.52 -4.46
N GLU A 313 -19.71 -17.30 -4.67
CA GLU A 313 -18.98 -16.23 -5.34
C GLU A 313 -17.83 -15.69 -4.48
N ASN A 314 -17.99 -15.68 -3.16
CA ASN A 314 -16.96 -15.26 -2.21
C ASN A 314 -15.92 -16.34 -1.90
N GLN A 315 -16.25 -17.61 -2.15
CA GLN A 315 -15.43 -18.76 -1.77
C GLN A 315 -13.97 -18.69 -2.27
N PRO A 316 -13.68 -18.26 -3.52
CA PRO A 316 -12.30 -18.19 -4.00
C PRO A 316 -11.39 -17.28 -3.14
N MET A 317 -11.90 -16.12 -2.69
CA MET A 317 -11.13 -15.19 -1.85
C MET A 317 -10.87 -15.80 -0.47
N VAL A 318 -11.88 -16.47 0.10
CA VAL A 318 -11.76 -17.17 1.39
C VAL A 318 -10.75 -18.32 1.29
N ASP A 319 -10.79 -19.10 0.22
CA ASP A 319 -9.86 -20.22 0.00
C ASP A 319 -8.42 -19.72 -0.17
N LEU A 320 -8.22 -18.66 -0.97
CA LEU A 320 -6.89 -18.05 -1.14
C LEU A 320 -6.35 -17.51 0.19
N MET A 321 -7.18 -16.79 0.96
CA MET A 321 -6.82 -16.28 2.28
C MET A 321 -6.43 -17.42 3.23
N ASN A 322 -7.19 -18.52 3.25
CA ASN A 322 -6.92 -19.68 4.08
C ASN A 322 -5.57 -20.33 3.73
N LEU A 323 -5.25 -20.45 2.43
CA LEU A 323 -3.95 -20.96 1.98
C LEU A 323 -2.79 -20.05 2.43
N VAL A 324 -2.96 -18.72 2.31
CA VAL A 324 -1.95 -17.74 2.76
C VAL A 324 -1.74 -17.86 4.26
N VAL A 325 -2.81 -17.82 5.04
CA VAL A 325 -2.77 -17.94 6.51
C VAL A 325 -2.14 -19.26 6.95
N GLN A 326 -2.49 -20.37 6.31
CA GLN A 326 -1.89 -21.67 6.62
C GLN A 326 -0.38 -21.68 6.35
N SER A 327 0.05 -21.16 5.19
CA SER A 327 1.47 -21.07 4.87
C SER A 327 2.22 -20.15 5.84
N MET A 328 1.63 -19.05 6.28
CA MET A 328 2.25 -18.16 7.27
C MET A 328 2.42 -18.83 8.63
N ARG A 329 1.44 -19.62 9.09
CA ARG A 329 1.54 -20.37 10.36
C ARG A 329 2.73 -21.33 10.40
N GLU A 330 3.10 -21.90 9.26
CA GLU A 330 4.29 -22.75 9.15
C GLU A 330 5.56 -21.91 9.28
N MET A 331 5.61 -20.75 8.62
CA MET A 331 6.76 -19.85 8.64
C MET A 331 7.00 -19.20 10.02
N GLU A 332 5.94 -18.83 10.72
CA GLU A 332 6.00 -18.15 12.02
C GLU A 332 6.51 -19.06 13.15
N GLN A 333 6.47 -20.40 12.99
CA GLN A 333 6.97 -21.35 13.99
C GLN A 333 8.50 -21.36 14.09
N ASP A 334 9.18 -21.14 12.96
CA ASP A 334 10.63 -21.24 12.84
C ASP A 334 11.34 -19.88 12.84
N GLN A 335 10.60 -18.79 13.02
CA GLN A 335 11.10 -17.45 12.77
C GLN A 335 11.73 -16.77 14.00
N GLU A 336 12.99 -16.37 13.85
CA GLU A 336 13.66 -15.51 14.82
C GLU A 336 13.19 -14.05 14.67
N ARG A 337 12.91 -13.41 15.80
CA ARG A 337 12.51 -12.00 15.84
C ARG A 337 13.71 -11.09 15.73
N LYS A 338 13.54 -10.01 14.96
CA LYS A 338 14.52 -8.94 14.80
C LYS A 338 14.09 -7.71 15.61
N PRO A 339 15.04 -6.94 16.18
CA PRO A 339 14.71 -5.65 16.77
C PRO A 339 14.20 -4.67 15.69
N PRO A 340 13.44 -3.63 16.09
CA PRO A 340 13.03 -2.57 15.18
C PRO A 340 14.22 -1.88 14.50
N LEU A 341 14.07 -1.48 13.23
CA LEU A 341 15.16 -0.89 12.45
C LEU A 341 15.69 0.43 13.01
N ASP A 342 14.80 1.21 13.64
CA ASP A 342 15.10 2.49 14.29
C ASP A 342 15.52 2.32 15.77
N ASN A 343 15.57 1.08 16.27
CA ASN A 343 16.02 0.76 17.63
C ASN A 343 16.69 -0.62 17.69
N PRO A 344 17.89 -0.78 17.09
CA PRO A 344 18.56 -2.08 16.95
C PRO A 344 19.04 -2.68 18.27
N ASP A 345 19.21 -1.86 19.31
CA ASP A 345 19.67 -2.28 20.65
C ASP A 345 18.54 -2.79 21.55
N LEU A 346 17.28 -2.77 21.08
CA LEU A 346 16.13 -3.22 21.86
C LEU A 346 16.19 -4.73 22.07
N ASP A 347 16.21 -5.14 23.35
CA ASP A 347 16.15 -6.55 23.71
C ASP A 347 14.76 -7.14 23.39
N VAL A 348 14.71 -7.96 22.33
CA VAL A 348 13.51 -8.66 21.87
C VAL A 348 13.31 -10.04 22.51
N VAL A 349 14.25 -10.50 23.34
CA VAL A 349 14.23 -11.85 23.96
C VAL A 349 13.01 -12.08 24.86
N GLY A 350 12.38 -11.01 25.37
CA GLY A 350 11.16 -11.06 26.19
C GLY A 350 9.82 -10.95 25.45
N GLN A 351 9.82 -10.73 24.12
CA GLN A 351 8.59 -10.54 23.35
C GLN A 351 7.96 -11.86 22.85
N SER A 352 8.44 -13.03 23.29
CA SER A 352 8.14 -14.36 22.71
C SER A 352 6.65 -14.74 22.55
N ASN A 353 5.71 -14.01 23.17
CA ASN A 353 4.28 -14.31 23.14
C ASN A 353 3.43 -13.36 22.26
N LEU A 354 4.03 -12.42 21.49
CA LEU A 354 3.19 -11.52 20.68
C LEU A 354 2.35 -12.29 19.65
N THR A 355 1.08 -11.91 19.54
CA THR A 355 0.08 -12.47 18.61
C THR A 355 0.62 -12.47 17.17
N PRO A 356 0.74 -13.61 16.49
CA PRO A 356 1.20 -13.64 15.09
C PRO A 356 0.15 -13.06 14.12
N LEU A 357 0.59 -12.51 12.99
CA LEU A 357 -0.28 -11.98 11.94
C LEU A 357 -1.22 -13.05 11.42
N SER A 358 -0.76 -14.29 11.24
CA SER A 358 -1.61 -15.39 10.77
C SER A 358 -2.77 -15.70 11.74
N THR A 359 -2.54 -15.52 13.05
CA THR A 359 -3.58 -15.68 14.08
C THR A 359 -4.60 -14.56 13.97
N TYR A 360 -4.14 -13.32 13.79
CA TYR A 360 -5.04 -12.19 13.64
C TYR A 360 -5.83 -12.22 12.33
N MET A 361 -5.18 -12.48 11.19
CA MET A 361 -5.82 -12.61 9.87
C MET A 361 -6.92 -13.67 9.83
N ALA A 362 -6.76 -14.76 10.59
CA ALA A 362 -7.77 -15.82 10.70
C ALA A 362 -8.96 -15.46 11.61
N SER A 363 -8.91 -14.31 12.28
CA SER A 363 -9.89 -13.92 13.30
C SER A 363 -11.00 -13.05 12.72
N LYS A 364 -12.14 -13.01 13.43
CA LYS A 364 -13.23 -12.07 13.13
C LYS A 364 -12.79 -10.59 13.30
N SER A 365 -11.77 -10.34 14.13
CA SER A 365 -11.20 -9.01 14.35
C SER A 365 -10.57 -8.44 13.09
N ALA A 366 -9.90 -9.27 12.28
CA ALA A 366 -9.35 -8.82 10.99
C ALA A 366 -10.45 -8.40 10.01
N GLU A 367 -11.59 -9.10 9.99
CA GLU A 367 -12.73 -8.67 9.17
C GLU A 367 -13.27 -7.32 9.64
N ILE A 368 -13.43 -7.11 10.96
CA ILE A 368 -13.85 -5.81 11.50
C ILE A 368 -12.86 -4.72 11.09
N THR A 369 -11.56 -4.97 11.22
CA THR A 369 -10.49 -4.04 10.80
C THR A 369 -10.60 -3.69 9.32
N TYR A 370 -10.78 -4.68 8.45
CA TYR A 370 -10.97 -4.45 7.02
C TYR A 370 -12.20 -3.59 6.74
N ARG A 371 -13.36 -3.90 7.35
CA ARG A 371 -14.61 -3.12 7.14
C ARG A 371 -14.47 -1.68 7.64
N GLN A 372 -13.74 -1.47 8.74
CA GLN A 372 -13.45 -0.13 9.23
C GLN A 372 -12.50 0.64 8.31
N TYR A 373 -11.45 -0.01 7.81
CA TYR A 373 -10.47 0.59 6.92
C TYR A 373 -11.07 1.02 5.58
N MET A 374 -11.89 0.16 4.97
CA MET A 374 -12.54 0.45 3.68
C MET A 374 -13.72 1.42 3.80
N SER A 375 -14.06 1.87 5.01
CA SER A 375 -15.17 2.80 5.24
C SER A 375 -14.75 4.22 4.88
N SER A 376 -15.34 4.78 3.82
CA SER A 376 -15.31 6.23 3.61
C SER A 376 -16.32 6.95 4.52
N PRO A 377 -16.20 8.28 4.73
CA PRO A 377 -17.22 9.05 5.47
C PRO A 377 -18.65 8.89 4.93
N ARG A 378 -18.80 8.67 3.62
CA ARG A 378 -20.09 8.38 2.96
C ARG A 378 -20.52 6.92 3.07
N GLY A 379 -19.61 6.02 3.42
CA GLY A 379 -19.85 4.59 3.60
C GLY A 379 -20.07 4.18 5.06
N ILE A 380 -19.96 5.09 6.03
CA ILE A 380 -20.01 4.78 7.47
C ILE A 380 -21.27 4.03 7.87
N LEU A 381 -22.46 4.42 7.38
CA LEU A 381 -23.69 3.70 7.72
C LEU A 381 -23.65 2.22 7.30
N PHE A 382 -23.12 1.96 6.11
CA PHE A 382 -22.98 0.61 5.59
C PHE A 382 -21.95 -0.19 6.39
N ALA A 383 -20.77 0.40 6.63
CA ALA A 383 -19.72 -0.21 7.44
C ALA A 383 -20.19 -0.50 8.87
N GLY A 384 -20.90 0.45 9.50
CA GLY A 384 -21.47 0.32 10.83
C GLY A 384 -22.46 -0.85 10.92
N LYS A 385 -23.33 -1.04 9.92
CA LYS A 385 -24.24 -2.20 9.87
C LYS A 385 -23.49 -3.53 9.75
N MET A 386 -22.47 -3.58 8.90
CA MET A 386 -21.62 -4.77 8.75
C MET A 386 -20.88 -5.11 10.06
N VAL A 387 -20.24 -4.11 10.68
CA VAL A 387 -19.52 -4.26 11.95
C VAL A 387 -20.47 -4.63 13.09
N ALA A 388 -21.69 -4.08 13.14
CA ALA A 388 -22.71 -4.49 14.11
C ALA A 388 -23.05 -5.98 13.96
N GLY A 389 -23.24 -6.47 12.73
CA GLY A 389 -23.46 -7.89 12.45
C GLY A 389 -22.28 -8.77 12.89
N LEU A 390 -21.05 -8.27 12.77
CA LEU A 390 -19.85 -8.97 13.24
C LEU A 390 -19.74 -8.96 14.78
N ILE A 391 -20.09 -7.88 15.45
CA ILE A 391 -19.97 -7.80 16.91
C ILE A 391 -21.11 -8.55 17.61
N TYR A 392 -22.35 -8.31 17.18
CA TYR A 392 -23.56 -8.74 17.90
C TYR A 392 -24.27 -9.94 17.27
N GLY A 393 -23.89 -10.34 16.06
CA GLY A 393 -24.57 -11.42 15.32
C GLY A 393 -26.06 -11.10 15.10
N LYS A 394 -26.91 -12.11 15.26
CA LYS A 394 -28.39 -11.96 15.16
C LYS A 394 -29.06 -11.57 16.49
N SER A 395 -28.28 -11.43 17.57
CA SER A 395 -28.79 -11.24 18.93
C SER A 395 -29.21 -9.81 19.22
N VAL A 396 -28.62 -8.83 18.52
CA VAL A 396 -28.98 -7.41 18.64
C VAL A 396 -29.29 -6.88 17.24
N SER A 397 -30.50 -6.35 17.05
CA SER A 397 -30.92 -5.73 15.79
C SER A 397 -30.37 -4.31 15.66
N TRP A 398 -30.30 -3.83 14.41
CA TRP A 398 -29.92 -2.45 14.14
C TRP A 398 -30.86 -1.42 14.81
N ASP A 399 -32.17 -1.70 14.84
CA ASP A 399 -33.13 -0.79 15.48
C ASP A 399 -32.93 -0.72 16.99
N GLN A 400 -32.54 -1.81 17.67
CA GLN A 400 -32.17 -1.78 19.09
C GLN A 400 -30.90 -0.96 19.34
N LEU A 401 -29.88 -1.10 18.47
CA LEU A 401 -28.70 -0.25 18.55
C LEU A 401 -29.05 1.21 18.34
N LYS A 402 -30.00 1.50 17.44
CA LYS A 402 -30.48 2.85 17.15
C LYS A 402 -31.25 3.48 18.29
N GLU A 403 -32.07 2.70 19.01
CA GLU A 403 -32.75 3.17 20.23
C GLU A 403 -31.76 3.61 21.32
N VAL A 404 -30.60 2.95 21.40
CA VAL A 404 -29.55 3.28 22.37
C VAL A 404 -28.65 4.41 21.84
N TYR A 405 -27.97 4.17 20.73
CA TYR A 405 -26.91 5.05 20.24
C TYR A 405 -27.42 6.23 19.42
N GLY A 406 -28.58 6.14 18.79
CA GLY A 406 -29.17 7.20 17.97
C GLY A 406 -29.58 8.46 18.75
N VAL A 407 -29.47 8.43 20.08
CA VAL A 407 -29.74 9.57 20.97
C VAL A 407 -28.57 9.87 21.93
N MET A 408 -27.49 9.10 21.87
CA MET A 408 -26.35 9.24 22.79
C MET A 408 -25.30 10.24 22.25
N PRO A 409 -24.84 11.21 23.06
CA PRO A 409 -23.78 12.14 22.66
C PRO A 409 -22.48 11.40 22.31
N LEU A 410 -21.97 11.55 21.08
CA LEU A 410 -20.81 10.80 20.59
C LEU A 410 -19.45 11.31 21.09
N PHE A 411 -19.37 12.61 21.41
CA PHE A 411 -18.12 13.32 21.75
C PHE A 411 -18.10 13.83 23.17
#